data_AF-A0A8B9XGG3-F1
#
_entry.id   AF-A0A8B9XGG3-F1
#
_cell.length_a   1.000
_cell.length_b   1.000
_cell.length_c   1.000
_cell.angle_alpha   90.00
_cell.angle_beta   90.00
_cell.angle_gamma   90.00
#
_symmetry.space_group_name_H-M   'P 1'
#
loop_
_entity.id
_entity.type
_entity.pdbx_description
1 polymer ?
#
loop_
_entity_poly.entity_id
_entity_poly.type
_entity_poly.pdbx_seq_one_letter_code
_entity_poly.pdbx_strand_id
1 'polypeptide(L)'
;MATKIQAKLHRCKSTKTTRPTRTSLKHSCENPRGLTDTHAEGGAFGAGPPGSRLGQGSEGRGTPKMAASMCDVFSFCVGVAGPARIPVEVRFVSSAKGKGLFATQLIRKGETVFVERPLVAAQFLWNALYRYRACDHCLRALEKAEENAQRLTGKPGQVLPHPELCTVRQDLHQSCPHCRVTYCSAECRLAAAEQYHQILCPGPSQDDPAHPLNKLQEAWRSVHYPPETASIMLMARMVATVKQAKDKDRWIRLFSQFCNKTANEEEEIVHKLLGDKFKGQLELLRRLFTEALYEEALSQWFTPDGFRSLFALVGTNGQGIGTSSLSQWVHACDALELKPQDREQLDTFIDQLYKDIEAATGEFLNCEGSGLFVLQSCCNHSCVPNAETSFPENNFLLHVTALEDIKPGEEICISYLDCCQRERSRHSRHKILRENYLFVCSCPKCLAEADEPNMTSEEEEEEEEEEEGEPEDAELGDEMTDV
;
A
#
# COMPACT_ATOMS: atom_id res chain seq x y z
N MET A 1 7.04 6.36 -1.53
CA MET A 1 6.54 6.53 -2.91
C MET A 1 5.49 5.48 -3.26
N ALA A 2 5.70 4.17 -3.03
CA ALA A 2 4.68 3.13 -3.28
C ALA A 2 3.37 3.34 -2.47
N THR A 3 3.49 3.86 -1.25
CA THR A 3 2.36 4.18 -0.37
C THR A 3 1.51 5.36 -0.85
N LYS A 4 2.03 6.23 -1.75
CA LYS A 4 1.33 7.46 -2.21
C LYS A 4 0.05 7.15 -2.98
N ILE A 5 -0.07 5.95 -3.58
CA ILE A 5 -0.99 5.80 -4.71
C ILE A 5 -2.22 4.90 -4.42
N GLN A 6 -2.21 4.12 -3.33
CA GLN A 6 -3.28 3.12 -3.12
C GLN A 6 -4.47 3.58 -2.23
N ALA A 7 -4.51 4.85 -1.81
CA ALA A 7 -5.58 5.37 -0.95
C ALA A 7 -6.75 6.07 -1.69
N LYS A 8 -6.71 6.23 -3.03
CA LYS A 8 -7.84 6.76 -3.82
C LYS A 8 -8.74 5.61 -4.31
N LEU A 9 -9.62 5.10 -3.44
CA LEU A 9 -10.57 4.05 -3.82
C LEU A 9 -11.94 4.18 -3.13
N HIS A 10 -12.50 5.40 -3.03
CA HIS A 10 -13.89 5.54 -2.53
C HIS A 10 -14.80 6.49 -3.30
N ARG A 11 -14.38 7.03 -4.46
CA ARG A 11 -15.30 7.81 -5.30
C ARG A 11 -15.01 7.76 -6.79
N CYS A 12 -14.99 6.56 -7.36
CA CYS A 12 -15.08 6.38 -8.81
C CYS A 12 -16.30 5.50 -9.16
N LYS A 13 -17.47 5.89 -8.65
CA LYS A 13 -18.78 5.39 -9.10
C LYS A 13 -19.79 6.53 -9.05
N SER A 14 -19.72 7.46 -10.01
CA SER A 14 -20.86 8.25 -10.50
C SER A 14 -20.41 9.22 -11.59
N THR A 15 -19.89 8.70 -12.71
CA THR A 15 -20.11 9.39 -13.98
C THR A 15 -21.36 8.77 -14.60
N LYS A 16 -22.42 9.58 -14.60
CA LYS A 16 -23.75 9.26 -15.09
C LYS A 16 -23.68 8.45 -16.38
N THR A 17 -24.29 7.27 -16.35
CA THR A 17 -24.77 6.61 -17.57
C THR A 17 -25.84 7.52 -18.19
N THR A 18 -25.43 8.40 -19.09
CA THR A 18 -26.34 9.07 -20.01
C THR A 18 -26.88 8.01 -20.96
N ARG A 19 -28.11 7.54 -20.68
CA ARG A 19 -28.92 6.79 -21.66
C ARG A 19 -29.09 7.67 -22.91
N PRO A 20 -28.67 7.25 -24.12
CA PRO A 20 -29.12 7.90 -25.33
C PRO A 20 -30.53 7.43 -25.65
N THR A 21 -31.40 8.41 -25.80
CA THR A 21 -32.78 8.32 -26.24
C THR A 21 -32.89 7.72 -27.65
N ARG A 22 -33.99 6.99 -27.84
CA ARG A 22 -34.39 6.29 -29.06
C ARG A 22 -34.96 7.30 -30.07
N THR A 23 -34.24 7.60 -31.15
CA THR A 23 -34.85 8.02 -32.44
C THR A 23 -33.82 8.02 -33.58
N SER A 24 -34.07 7.16 -34.59
CA SER A 24 -33.90 7.38 -36.05
C SER A 24 -32.53 7.83 -36.59
N LEU A 25 -31.93 7.32 -37.66
CA LEU A 25 -32.26 6.34 -38.70
C LEU A 25 -31.01 6.30 -39.62
N LYS A 26 -30.75 5.13 -40.21
CA LYS A 26 -30.14 4.89 -41.55
C LYS A 26 -28.62 4.77 -41.75
N HIS A 27 -28.30 3.61 -42.36
CA HIS A 27 -27.21 3.29 -43.32
C HIS A 27 -25.82 3.05 -42.70
N SER A 28 -25.09 1.95 -42.93
CA SER A 28 -25.14 0.84 -43.92
C SER A 28 -24.36 -0.36 -43.33
N CYS A 29 -24.84 -1.62 -43.44
CA CYS A 29 -24.16 -2.71 -44.18
C CYS A 29 -22.70 -2.41 -44.57
N GLU A 30 -21.71 -3.22 -44.20
CA GLU A 30 -21.48 -4.52 -44.84
C GLU A 30 -20.76 -5.53 -43.92
N ASN A 31 -21.12 -6.79 -44.14
CA ASN A 31 -20.48 -8.01 -43.67
C ASN A 31 -19.67 -8.56 -44.86
N PRO A 32 -18.60 -9.35 -44.64
CA PRO A 32 -18.67 -10.67 -45.24
C PRO A 32 -18.12 -11.81 -44.36
N ARG A 33 -18.86 -12.93 -44.47
CA ARG A 33 -18.48 -14.34 -44.28
C ARG A 33 -17.16 -14.61 -45.02
N GLY A 34 -16.19 -15.40 -44.57
CA GLY A 34 -16.23 -16.82 -44.15
C GLY A 34 -15.23 -17.60 -45.02
N LEU A 35 -14.55 -18.63 -44.48
CA LEU A 35 -13.81 -19.76 -45.14
C LEU A 35 -12.97 -20.46 -44.02
N THR A 36 -13.39 -21.56 -43.40
CA THR A 36 -13.22 -23.01 -43.72
C THR A 36 -11.80 -23.50 -44.05
N ASP A 37 -11.29 -24.35 -43.14
CA ASP A 37 -10.49 -25.58 -43.28
C ASP A 37 -9.40 -25.72 -44.35
N THR A 38 -8.19 -26.08 -43.91
CA THR A 38 -7.55 -27.43 -44.09
C THR A 38 -6.02 -27.34 -43.93
N HIS A 39 -5.45 -28.18 -43.06
CA HIS A 39 -4.40 -29.18 -43.37
C HIS A 39 -3.57 -29.54 -42.13
N ALA A 40 -3.56 -30.84 -41.86
CA ALA A 40 -2.68 -31.55 -40.95
C ALA A 40 -1.63 -32.30 -41.77
N GLU A 41 -0.36 -32.21 -41.37
CA GLU A 41 0.73 -33.20 -41.48
C GLU A 41 1.72 -32.82 -40.37
N GLY A 42 2.26 -33.66 -39.49
CA GLY A 42 2.66 -35.06 -39.60
C GLY A 42 4.17 -35.11 -39.32
N GLY A 43 4.60 -35.63 -38.16
CA GLY A 43 6.03 -35.80 -37.86
C GLY A 43 6.37 -36.14 -36.41
N ALA A 44 6.30 -37.43 -36.07
CA ALA A 44 6.78 -38.01 -34.82
C ALA A 44 8.07 -38.81 -35.09
N PHE A 45 9.08 -38.72 -34.21
CA PHE A 45 10.16 -39.71 -33.91
C PHE A 45 10.99 -39.11 -32.75
N GLY A 46 11.48 -39.79 -31.69
CA GLY A 46 11.49 -41.18 -31.25
C GLY A 46 12.18 -41.26 -29.86
N ALA A 47 11.91 -42.35 -29.12
CA ALA A 47 12.51 -42.74 -27.83
C ALA A 47 14.05 -42.94 -27.92
N GLY A 48 14.89 -42.75 -26.89
CA GLY A 48 15.01 -43.48 -25.62
C GLY A 48 16.51 -43.68 -25.24
N PRO A 49 16.86 -44.12 -24.01
CA PRO A 49 18.14 -43.86 -23.26
C PRO A 49 19.12 -45.07 -23.29
N PRO A 50 20.05 -45.39 -22.32
CA PRO A 50 20.56 -44.73 -21.09
C PRO A 50 22.12 -44.82 -20.88
N GLY A 51 22.66 -44.29 -19.77
CA GLY A 51 24.05 -44.57 -19.36
C GLY A 51 24.51 -43.87 -18.07
N SER A 52 25.21 -44.59 -17.19
CA SER A 52 25.42 -44.31 -15.76
C SER A 52 26.90 -44.17 -15.35
N ARG A 53 27.13 -43.47 -14.22
CA ARG A 53 28.20 -43.59 -13.18
C ARG A 53 29.48 -42.72 -13.20
N LEU A 54 29.59 -41.98 -12.08
CA LEU A 54 30.70 -41.82 -11.11
C LEU A 54 31.96 -40.97 -11.43
N GLY A 55 32.23 -40.01 -10.53
CA GLY A 55 33.55 -39.40 -10.31
C GLY A 55 33.48 -38.19 -9.37
N GLN A 56 34.05 -38.29 -8.17
CA GLN A 56 34.03 -37.31 -7.08
C GLN A 56 34.97 -36.11 -7.32
N GLY A 57 34.64 -34.96 -6.74
CA GLY A 57 35.52 -33.80 -6.56
C GLY A 57 34.88 -32.78 -5.63
N SER A 58 35.36 -32.73 -4.39
CA SER A 58 34.90 -31.91 -3.28
C SER A 58 35.40 -30.47 -3.37
N GLU A 59 34.56 -29.47 -3.14
CA GLU A 59 34.95 -28.18 -2.53
C GLU A 59 33.72 -27.34 -2.11
N GLY A 60 33.74 -26.83 -0.86
CA GLY A 60 33.03 -25.62 -0.43
C GLY A 60 31.50 -25.62 -0.29
N ARG A 61 30.94 -26.27 0.73
CA ARG A 61 29.55 -26.02 1.18
C ARG A 61 29.44 -24.64 1.86
N GLY A 62 28.91 -23.65 1.14
CA GLY A 62 28.07 -22.62 1.74
C GLY A 62 26.62 -23.09 1.71
N THR A 63 25.98 -23.29 2.86
CA THR A 63 24.54 -23.59 2.89
C THR A 63 23.76 -22.39 2.36
N PRO A 64 22.91 -22.53 1.33
CA PRO A 64 22.03 -21.45 0.94
C PRO A 64 21.10 -21.16 2.12
N LYS A 65 20.98 -19.87 2.50
CA LYS A 65 19.99 -19.39 3.47
C LYS A 65 18.63 -19.94 3.03
N MET A 66 18.10 -20.91 3.78
CA MET A 66 16.82 -21.55 3.49
C MET A 66 15.75 -20.46 3.42
N ALA A 67 15.17 -20.25 2.23
CA ALA A 67 13.97 -19.43 2.08
C ALA A 67 12.89 -19.92 3.06
N ALA A 68 12.11 -19.00 3.65
CA ALA A 68 10.99 -19.37 4.50
C ALA A 68 10.10 -20.39 3.77
N SER A 69 9.56 -21.36 4.52
CA SER A 69 8.65 -22.34 3.94
C SER A 69 7.44 -21.62 3.33
N MET A 70 6.89 -22.11 2.21
CA MET A 70 5.65 -21.56 1.64
C MET A 70 4.52 -21.51 2.69
N CYS A 71 4.53 -22.40 3.69
CA CYS A 71 3.59 -22.37 4.82
C CYS A 71 3.68 -21.08 5.68
N ASP A 72 4.85 -20.45 5.79
CA ASP A 72 5.04 -19.24 6.60
C ASP A 72 4.38 -18.02 5.92
N VAL A 73 4.43 -17.95 4.59
CA VAL A 73 3.86 -16.85 3.80
C VAL A 73 2.33 -16.81 3.93
N PHE A 74 1.68 -17.96 3.83
CA PHE A 74 0.22 -18.05 3.94
C PHE A 74 -0.30 -17.97 5.38
N SER A 75 0.57 -18.00 6.40
CA SER A 75 0.15 -17.97 7.81
C SER A 75 -0.54 -16.67 8.25
N PHE A 76 -0.36 -15.60 7.47
CA PHE A 76 -0.99 -14.30 7.69
C PHE A 76 -2.33 -14.14 6.97
N CYS A 77 -2.69 -15.09 6.10
CA CYS A 77 -3.99 -15.10 5.48
C CYS A 77 -5.08 -15.48 6.49
N VAL A 78 -6.20 -14.76 6.47
CA VAL A 78 -7.36 -15.04 7.32
C VAL A 78 -8.26 -15.98 6.53
N GLY A 79 -8.35 -17.23 6.96
CA GLY A 79 -9.15 -18.24 6.26
C GLY A 79 -10.65 -17.99 6.37
N VAL A 80 -11.37 -18.12 5.25
CA VAL A 80 -12.76 -18.58 5.27
C VAL A 80 -12.72 -20.09 5.56
N ALA A 81 -12.56 -20.45 6.83
CA ALA A 81 -12.49 -21.83 7.37
C ALA A 81 -11.30 -22.72 6.94
N GLY A 82 -10.41 -23.01 7.90
CA GLY A 82 -9.48 -24.16 7.89
C GLY A 82 -8.34 -24.12 6.84
N PRO A 83 -7.56 -25.22 6.69
CA PRO A 83 -6.50 -25.37 5.70
C PRO A 83 -7.04 -25.55 4.27
N ALA A 84 -8.12 -24.86 3.91
CA ALA A 84 -8.58 -24.73 2.54
C ALA A 84 -7.53 -23.89 1.78
N ARG A 85 -6.93 -24.52 0.77
CA ARG A 85 -5.87 -23.93 -0.06
C ARG A 85 -6.35 -22.61 -0.62
N ILE A 86 -5.64 -21.53 -0.30
CA ILE A 86 -5.84 -20.24 -0.95
C ILE A 86 -5.60 -20.48 -2.46
N PRO A 87 -6.46 -19.97 -3.36
CA PRO A 87 -6.48 -20.33 -4.77
C PRO A 87 -5.34 -19.69 -5.57
N VAL A 88 -4.17 -19.52 -4.96
CA VAL A 88 -3.03 -18.81 -5.52
C VAL A 88 -1.72 -19.51 -5.21
N GLU A 89 -0.72 -19.25 -6.02
CA GLU A 89 0.66 -19.63 -5.75
C GLU A 89 1.62 -18.51 -6.15
N VAL A 90 2.76 -18.43 -5.46
CA VAL A 90 3.82 -17.47 -5.78
C VAL A 90 4.81 -18.15 -6.72
N ARG A 91 5.07 -17.53 -7.86
CA ARG A 91 6.09 -17.98 -8.82
C ARG A 91 7.14 -16.91 -9.02
N PHE A 92 8.37 -17.30 -9.34
CA PHE A 92 9.37 -16.36 -9.85
C PHE A 92 9.09 -16.11 -11.34
N VAL A 93 8.94 -14.85 -11.73
CA VAL A 93 8.59 -14.45 -13.10
C VAL A 93 9.85 -14.16 -13.91
N SER A 94 10.70 -13.25 -13.43
CA SER A 94 11.99 -12.91 -14.05
C SER A 94 12.84 -12.10 -13.09
N SER A 95 14.11 -11.85 -13.43
CA SER A 95 14.96 -10.91 -12.66
C SER A 95 14.41 -9.49 -12.66
N ALA A 96 13.71 -9.07 -13.73
CA ALA A 96 13.15 -7.74 -13.87
C ALA A 96 11.82 -7.55 -13.13
N LYS A 97 10.96 -8.59 -13.08
CA LYS A 97 9.66 -8.54 -12.40
C LYS A 97 9.69 -9.12 -10.97
N GLY A 98 10.68 -9.94 -10.66
CA GLY A 98 10.76 -10.64 -9.38
C GLY A 98 9.71 -11.74 -9.26
N LYS A 99 9.00 -11.74 -8.12
CA LYS A 99 7.92 -12.68 -7.82
C LYS A 99 6.62 -12.22 -8.48
N GLY A 100 5.71 -13.15 -8.74
CA GLY A 100 4.35 -12.89 -9.20
C GLY A 100 3.37 -13.83 -8.52
N LEU A 101 2.13 -13.39 -8.35
CA LEU A 101 1.05 -14.18 -7.79
C LEU A 101 0.19 -14.75 -8.93
N PHE A 102 -0.10 -16.04 -8.90
CA PHE A 102 -0.83 -16.72 -9.98
C PHE A 102 -2.01 -17.50 -9.43
N ALA A 103 -3.14 -17.48 -10.13
CA ALA A 103 -4.31 -18.27 -9.78
C ALA A 103 -4.04 -19.78 -9.99
N THR A 104 -4.43 -20.62 -9.04
CA THR A 104 -4.34 -22.10 -9.15
C THR A 104 -5.64 -22.75 -9.58
N GLN A 105 -6.74 -21.99 -9.52
CA GLN A 105 -8.08 -22.38 -9.97
C GLN A 105 -8.81 -21.17 -10.57
N LEU A 106 -9.99 -21.38 -11.15
CA LEU A 106 -10.84 -20.29 -11.62
C LEU A 106 -11.31 -19.48 -10.41
N ILE A 107 -11.13 -18.16 -10.48
CA ILE A 107 -11.69 -17.19 -9.52
C ILE A 107 -12.66 -16.31 -10.31
N ARG A 108 -13.91 -16.21 -9.87
CA ARG A 108 -14.91 -15.40 -10.59
C ARG A 108 -14.80 -13.94 -10.23
N LYS A 109 -15.25 -13.09 -11.15
CA LYS A 109 -15.46 -11.66 -10.90
C LYS A 109 -16.22 -11.43 -9.60
N GLY A 110 -15.69 -10.56 -8.75
CA GLY A 110 -16.25 -10.18 -7.46
C GLY A 110 -15.94 -11.15 -6.31
N GLU A 111 -15.31 -12.30 -6.58
CA GLU A 111 -14.85 -13.20 -5.53
C GLU A 111 -13.58 -12.63 -4.86
N THR A 112 -13.51 -12.73 -3.53
CA THR A 112 -12.29 -12.43 -2.77
C THR A 112 -11.27 -13.53 -3.02
N VAL A 113 -10.13 -13.17 -3.61
CA VAL A 113 -8.99 -14.05 -3.86
C VAL A 113 -8.38 -14.52 -2.53
N PHE A 114 -8.08 -13.57 -1.64
CA PHE A 114 -7.61 -13.83 -0.28
C PHE A 114 -7.78 -12.59 0.61
N VAL A 115 -7.73 -12.83 1.92
CA VAL A 115 -7.68 -11.79 2.96
C VAL A 115 -6.37 -11.94 3.72
N GLU A 116 -5.61 -10.87 3.89
CA GLU A 116 -4.29 -10.88 4.52
C GLU A 116 -4.18 -9.90 5.69
N ARG A 117 -3.58 -10.36 6.79
CA ARG A 117 -3.09 -9.50 7.88
C ARG A 117 -1.66 -9.03 7.57
N PRO A 118 -1.30 -7.78 7.87
CA PRO A 118 0.08 -7.35 7.71
C PRO A 118 1.00 -8.06 8.72
N LEU A 119 2.27 -8.23 8.38
CA LEU A 119 3.30 -8.62 9.35
C LEU A 119 3.39 -7.60 10.47
N VAL A 120 3.39 -6.32 10.09
CA VAL A 120 3.41 -5.15 10.98
C VAL A 120 2.65 -4.01 10.30
N ALA A 121 2.01 -3.16 11.10
CA ALA A 121 1.38 -1.93 10.65
C ALA A 121 1.66 -0.80 11.65
N ALA A 122 1.67 0.44 11.15
CA ALA A 122 1.85 1.64 11.95
C ALA A 122 1.04 2.80 11.35
N GLN A 123 0.42 3.58 12.24
CA GLN A 123 -0.21 4.85 11.86
C GLN A 123 0.88 5.85 11.43
N PHE A 124 0.56 6.72 10.49
CA PHE A 124 1.42 7.86 10.16
C PHE A 124 1.49 8.85 11.33
N LEU A 125 2.69 9.36 11.58
CA LEU A 125 2.96 10.26 12.70
C LEU A 125 2.25 11.61 12.52
N TRP A 126 2.14 12.08 11.27
CA TRP A 126 1.37 13.29 10.99
C TRP A 126 -0.12 13.10 11.24
N ASN A 127 -0.72 11.97 10.82
CA ASN A 127 -2.13 11.68 11.10
C ASN A 127 -2.40 11.65 12.62
N ALA A 128 -1.51 11.01 13.39
CA ALA A 128 -1.61 11.00 14.84
C ALA A 128 -1.50 12.42 15.44
N LEU A 129 -0.59 13.26 14.92
CA LEU A 129 -0.43 14.66 15.35
C LEU A 129 -1.67 15.52 15.03
N TYR A 130 -2.24 15.34 13.83
CA TYR A 130 -3.50 15.95 13.38
C TYR A 130 -4.75 15.28 13.99
N ARG A 131 -4.57 14.53 15.08
CA ARG A 131 -5.64 13.96 15.92
C ARG A 131 -6.52 12.94 15.21
N TYR A 132 -6.03 12.31 14.16
CA TYR A 132 -6.70 11.12 13.65
C TYR A 132 -6.58 9.99 14.68
N ARG A 133 -7.71 9.49 15.16
CA ARG A 133 -7.75 8.45 16.19
C ARG A 133 -7.91 7.08 15.53
N ALA A 134 -6.82 6.31 15.50
CA ALA A 134 -6.79 4.94 15.02
C ALA A 134 -6.37 3.97 16.13
N CYS A 135 -6.85 2.72 16.04
CA CYS A 135 -6.38 1.63 16.88
C CYS A 135 -4.89 1.41 16.63
N ASP A 136 -4.06 1.43 17.67
CA ASP A 136 -2.60 1.27 17.56
C ASP A 136 -2.18 -0.06 16.91
N HIS A 137 -3.04 -1.09 16.98
CA HIS A 137 -2.80 -2.40 16.39
C HIS A 137 -3.32 -2.53 14.96
N CYS A 138 -4.63 -2.37 14.78
CA CYS A 138 -5.30 -2.71 13.52
C CYS A 138 -5.66 -1.49 12.66
N LEU A 139 -5.25 -0.28 13.06
CA LEU A 139 -5.54 0.98 12.40
C LEU A 139 -7.03 1.30 12.20
N ARG A 140 -7.94 0.55 12.82
CA ARG A 140 -9.37 0.85 12.81
C ARG A 140 -9.65 2.25 13.36
N ALA A 141 -10.48 3.02 12.65
CA ALA A 141 -10.94 4.32 13.13
C ALA A 141 -11.65 4.17 14.50
N LEU A 142 -11.23 4.98 15.47
CA LEU A 142 -11.76 5.00 16.84
C LEU A 142 -12.79 6.12 17.06
N GLU A 143 -12.98 6.97 16.07
CA GLU A 143 -14.00 8.02 16.11
C GLU A 143 -15.23 7.61 15.34
N LYS A 144 -16.40 8.01 15.82
CA LYS A 144 -17.66 7.77 15.09
C LYS A 144 -17.66 8.50 13.76
N ALA A 145 -18.47 8.04 12.80
CA ALA A 145 -18.60 8.69 11.49
C ALA A 145 -18.93 10.18 11.60
N GLU A 146 -19.81 10.54 12.55
CA GLU A 146 -20.17 11.94 12.79
C GLU A 146 -19.02 12.76 13.38
N GLU A 147 -18.27 12.21 14.34
CA GLU A 147 -17.07 12.86 14.89
C GLU A 147 -16.01 13.07 13.80
N ASN A 148 -15.84 12.06 12.92
CA ASN A 148 -14.95 12.14 11.76
C ASN A 148 -15.39 13.26 10.81
N ALA A 149 -16.67 13.32 10.45
CA ALA A 149 -17.23 14.37 9.59
C ALA A 149 -17.07 15.77 10.19
N GLN A 150 -17.38 15.96 11.48
CA GLN A 150 -17.23 17.25 12.17
C GLN A 150 -15.77 17.72 12.17
N ARG A 151 -14.83 16.80 12.44
CA ARG A 151 -13.40 17.10 12.42
C ARG A 151 -12.92 17.48 11.02
N LEU A 152 -13.29 16.70 10.00
CA LEU A 152 -12.86 16.93 8.61
C LEU A 152 -13.47 18.18 7.98
N THR A 153 -14.69 18.55 8.36
CA THR A 153 -15.33 19.79 7.87
C THR A 153 -14.97 21.02 8.70
N GLY A 154 -14.40 20.85 9.89
CA GLY A 154 -14.23 21.92 10.87
C GLY A 154 -15.55 22.49 11.41
N LYS A 155 -16.68 21.78 11.25
CA LYS A 155 -18.03 22.23 11.65
C LYS A 155 -18.51 21.46 12.89
N PRO A 156 -18.27 21.97 14.12
CA PRO A 156 -18.80 21.36 15.33
C PRO A 156 -20.33 21.42 15.31
N GLY A 157 -21.00 20.27 15.36
CA GLY A 157 -22.45 20.15 15.29
C GLY A 157 -23.01 19.67 13.94
N GLN A 158 -22.17 19.35 12.95
CA GLN A 158 -22.59 18.59 11.78
C GLN A 158 -23.19 17.24 12.25
N VAL A 159 -24.45 16.99 11.91
CA VAL A 159 -25.14 15.73 12.21
C VAL A 159 -25.20 14.89 10.95
N LEU A 160 -24.91 13.60 11.06
CA LEU A 160 -25.07 12.67 9.94
C LEU A 160 -26.48 12.04 9.97
N PRO A 161 -27.17 11.94 8.82
CA PRO A 161 -28.36 11.11 8.73
C PRO A 161 -28.01 9.64 9.01
N HIS A 162 -28.97 8.86 9.49
CA HIS A 162 -28.76 7.45 9.81
C HIS A 162 -27.54 7.16 10.71
N PRO A 163 -27.41 7.80 11.90
CA PRO A 163 -26.26 7.61 12.79
C PRO A 163 -26.13 6.15 13.27
N GLU A 164 -27.21 5.37 13.23
CA GLU A 164 -27.24 3.94 13.53
C GLU A 164 -26.39 3.08 12.58
N LEU A 165 -26.04 3.59 11.39
CA LEU A 165 -25.17 2.90 10.44
C LEU A 165 -23.68 2.98 10.80
N CYS A 166 -23.31 3.83 11.77
CA CYS A 166 -21.95 3.88 12.28
C CYS A 166 -21.62 2.62 13.09
N THR A 167 -20.64 1.84 12.63
CA THR A 167 -20.23 0.56 13.23
C THR A 167 -19.23 0.70 14.39
N VAL A 168 -18.74 1.91 14.67
CA VAL A 168 -17.72 2.16 15.70
C VAL A 168 -18.30 1.97 17.11
N ARG A 169 -17.65 1.09 17.88
CA ARG A 169 -18.06 0.69 19.24
C ARG A 169 -17.09 1.22 20.29
N GLN A 170 -17.24 2.50 20.63
CA GLN A 170 -16.39 3.19 21.62
C GLN A 170 -16.44 2.55 23.02
N ASP A 171 -17.54 1.87 23.35
CA ASP A 171 -17.70 1.12 24.60
C ASP A 171 -16.74 -0.06 24.74
N LEU A 172 -16.20 -0.58 23.62
CA LEU A 172 -15.24 -1.68 23.61
C LEU A 172 -13.79 -1.19 23.63
N HIS A 173 -13.55 0.10 23.48
CA HIS A 173 -12.19 0.64 23.41
C HIS A 173 -11.43 0.37 24.71
N GLN A 174 -10.14 0.09 24.56
CA GLN A 174 -9.23 -0.19 25.64
C GLN A 174 -8.00 0.70 25.51
N SER A 175 -7.42 1.11 26.63
CA SER A 175 -6.14 1.82 26.62
C SER A 175 -5.06 0.97 27.28
N CYS A 176 -3.81 1.19 26.87
CA CYS A 176 -2.66 0.72 27.63
C CYS A 176 -2.67 1.40 29.01
N PRO A 177 -2.50 0.64 30.11
CA PRO A 177 -2.49 1.24 31.46
C PRO A 177 -1.26 2.12 31.72
N HIS A 178 -0.19 1.96 30.93
CA HIS A 178 1.08 2.67 31.12
C HIS A 178 1.20 3.92 30.25
N CYS A 179 1.09 3.79 28.92
CA CYS A 179 1.27 4.91 27.99
C CYS A 179 -0.03 5.49 27.44
N ARG A 180 -1.19 4.96 27.84
CA ARG A 180 -2.53 5.42 27.44
C ARG A 180 -2.89 5.30 25.95
N VAL A 181 -2.03 4.74 25.10
CA VAL A 181 -2.38 4.45 23.70
C VAL A 181 -3.65 3.60 23.61
N THR A 182 -4.51 3.86 22.63
CA THR A 182 -5.86 3.29 22.54
C THR A 182 -5.96 2.20 21.47
N TYR A 183 -6.76 1.19 21.78
CA TYR A 183 -7.08 0.02 20.96
C TYR A 183 -8.59 -0.10 20.83
N CYS A 184 -9.07 -0.61 19.69
CA CYS A 184 -10.51 -0.77 19.47
C CYS A 184 -11.14 -1.89 20.29
N SER A 185 -10.34 -2.77 20.91
CA SER A 185 -10.80 -3.96 21.64
C SER A 185 -9.72 -4.49 22.59
N ALA A 186 -10.11 -5.40 23.50
CA ALA A 186 -9.18 -6.11 24.37
C ALA A 186 -8.24 -7.03 23.58
N GLU A 187 -8.76 -7.66 22.53
CA GLU A 187 -8.02 -8.54 21.62
C GLU A 187 -6.90 -7.77 20.92
N CYS A 188 -7.19 -6.58 20.38
CA CYS A 188 -6.17 -5.73 19.76
C CYS A 188 -5.09 -5.28 20.75
N ARG A 189 -5.47 -4.93 21.99
CA ARG A 189 -4.50 -4.56 23.03
C ARG A 189 -3.57 -5.74 23.38
N LEU A 190 -4.15 -6.93 23.54
CA LEU A 190 -3.38 -8.14 23.86
C LEU A 190 -2.47 -8.55 22.71
N ALA A 191 -2.96 -8.53 21.46
CA ALA A 191 -2.16 -8.83 20.27
C ALA A 191 -0.97 -7.86 20.12
N ALA A 192 -1.21 -6.55 20.31
CA ALA A 192 -0.14 -5.56 20.31
C ALA A 192 0.89 -5.82 21.43
N ALA A 193 0.42 -6.08 22.65
CA ALA A 193 1.28 -6.41 23.80
C ALA A 193 2.15 -7.63 23.54
N GLU A 194 1.60 -8.69 22.96
CA GLU A 194 2.34 -9.90 22.61
C GLU A 194 3.37 -9.65 21.50
N GLN A 195 3.02 -8.85 20.49
CA GLN A 195 3.84 -8.70 19.29
C GLN A 195 4.96 -7.67 19.41
N TYR A 196 4.66 -6.41 19.77
CA TYR A 196 5.63 -5.31 19.67
C TYR A 196 5.53 -4.24 20.77
N HIS A 197 4.41 -4.19 21.50
CA HIS A 197 4.09 -3.02 22.32
C HIS A 197 4.89 -2.98 23.62
N GLN A 198 5.34 -4.11 24.18
CA GLN A 198 6.17 -4.09 25.38
C GLN A 198 7.50 -3.36 25.15
N ILE A 199 8.09 -3.48 23.95
CA ILE A 199 9.32 -2.79 23.57
C ILE A 199 9.06 -1.33 23.18
N LEU A 200 7.92 -1.04 22.55
CA LEU A 200 7.60 0.31 22.06
C LEU A 200 6.81 1.18 23.05
N CYS A 201 6.36 0.63 24.17
CA CYS A 201 5.61 1.38 25.18
C CYS A 201 6.57 2.30 25.95
N PRO A 202 6.46 3.63 25.83
CA PRO A 202 7.28 4.55 26.62
C PRO A 202 6.79 4.65 28.07
N GLY A 203 5.67 3.99 28.40
CA GLY A 203 5.08 4.02 29.73
C GLY A 203 4.81 5.45 30.22
N PRO A 204 5.23 5.80 31.45
CA PRO A 204 5.10 7.16 31.98
C PRO A 204 5.86 8.23 31.19
N SER A 205 6.85 7.85 30.38
CA SER A 205 7.65 8.76 29.55
C SER A 205 7.00 9.06 28.19
N GLN A 206 5.71 8.74 28.01
CA GLN A 206 4.98 9.00 26.76
C GLN A 206 5.11 10.46 26.29
N ASP A 207 5.04 11.41 27.23
CA ASP A 207 5.11 12.85 26.94
C ASP A 207 6.52 13.44 27.18
N ASP A 208 7.53 12.60 27.43
CA ASP A 208 8.90 13.05 27.65
C ASP A 208 9.64 13.25 26.31
N PRO A 209 9.97 14.49 25.91
CA PRO A 209 10.68 14.76 24.66
C PRO A 209 12.11 14.19 24.65
N ALA A 210 12.69 13.89 25.81
CA ALA A 210 14.02 13.28 25.91
C ALA A 210 14.00 11.77 25.69
N HIS A 211 12.83 11.13 25.72
CA HIS A 211 12.70 9.69 25.50
C HIS A 211 13.18 9.31 24.08
N PRO A 212 14.03 8.27 23.90
CA PRO A 212 14.63 7.94 22.60
C PRO A 212 13.62 7.76 21.45
N LEU A 213 12.48 7.09 21.72
CA LEU A 213 11.41 6.95 20.72
C LEU A 213 10.74 8.29 20.36
N ASN A 214 10.64 9.22 21.30
CA ASN A 214 10.01 10.51 21.05
C ASN A 214 10.95 11.41 20.23
N LYS A 215 12.25 11.39 20.50
CA LYS A 215 13.27 12.05 19.66
C LYS A 215 13.25 11.53 18.22
N LEU A 216 13.16 10.21 18.04
CA LEU A 216 13.09 9.59 16.71
C LEU A 216 11.84 10.06 15.94
N GLN A 217 10.68 10.06 16.59
CA GLN A 217 9.42 10.50 15.98
C GLN A 217 9.44 11.99 15.61
N GLU A 218 10.02 12.82 16.47
CA GLU A 218 10.16 14.26 16.20
C GLU A 218 11.13 14.52 15.04
N ALA A 219 12.28 13.85 15.03
CA ALA A 219 13.24 13.94 13.94
C ALA A 219 12.63 13.45 12.61
N TRP A 220 11.76 12.44 12.63
CA TRP A 220 11.04 12.02 11.43
C TRP A 220 10.10 13.10 10.90
N ARG A 221 9.29 13.71 11.77
CA ARG A 221 8.38 14.78 11.36
C ARG A 221 9.13 16.00 10.81
N SER A 222 10.31 16.31 11.33
CA SER A 222 11.09 17.46 10.84
C SER A 222 11.75 17.24 9.48
N VAL A 223 11.92 15.99 9.05
CA VAL A 223 12.55 15.65 7.75
C VAL A 223 11.56 15.16 6.70
N HIS A 224 10.40 14.64 7.12
CA HIS A 224 9.38 14.09 6.23
C HIS A 224 8.05 14.83 6.41
N TYR A 225 7.85 15.92 5.67
CA TYR A 225 6.62 16.73 5.74
C TYR A 225 5.40 16.01 5.10
N PRO A 226 4.15 16.34 5.47
CA PRO A 226 2.97 15.75 4.84
C PRO A 226 2.91 15.98 3.32
N PRO A 227 2.32 15.04 2.55
CA PRO A 227 1.78 13.76 3.02
C PRO A 227 2.87 12.74 3.37
N GLU A 228 2.67 12.01 4.47
CA GLU A 228 3.61 10.98 4.90
C GLU A 228 3.52 9.76 3.95
N THR A 229 4.65 9.32 3.41
CA THR A 229 4.68 8.27 2.36
C THR A 229 5.49 7.04 2.72
N ALA A 230 6.14 7.08 3.88
CA ALA A 230 6.85 6.00 4.53
C ALA A 230 6.65 6.19 6.04
N SER A 231 6.96 5.19 6.85
CA SER A 231 6.81 5.32 8.31
C SER A 231 8.02 4.77 9.03
N ILE A 232 8.76 5.64 9.73
CA ILE A 232 9.83 5.21 10.64
C ILE A 232 9.29 4.28 11.73
N MET A 233 8.02 4.47 12.11
CA MET A 233 7.37 3.64 13.12
C MET A 233 7.04 2.25 12.59
N LEU A 234 6.89 2.07 11.28
CA LEU A 234 6.79 0.73 10.69
C LEU A 234 8.11 -0.04 10.84
N MET A 235 9.26 0.62 10.60
CA MET A 235 10.58 0.04 10.87
C MET A 235 10.76 -0.26 12.37
N ALA A 236 10.29 0.64 13.25
CA ALA A 236 10.32 0.41 14.69
C ALA A 236 9.48 -0.80 15.11
N ARG A 237 8.30 -0.99 14.50
CA ARG A 237 7.44 -2.18 14.69
C ARG A 237 8.13 -3.46 14.22
N MET A 238 8.88 -3.44 13.11
CA MET A 238 9.65 -4.60 12.64
C MET A 238 10.68 -5.02 13.69
N VAL A 239 11.49 -4.08 14.18
CA VAL A 239 12.52 -4.36 15.19
C VAL A 239 11.89 -4.84 16.50
N ALA A 240 10.87 -4.14 17.00
CA ALA A 240 10.18 -4.51 18.22
C ALA A 240 9.54 -5.90 18.14
N THR A 241 8.99 -6.26 16.98
CA THR A 241 8.43 -7.60 16.74
C THR A 241 9.51 -8.68 16.86
N VAL A 242 10.67 -8.49 16.24
CA VAL A 242 11.80 -9.44 16.36
C VAL A 242 12.32 -9.47 17.80
N LYS A 243 12.43 -8.32 18.45
CA LYS A 243 12.98 -8.21 19.81
C LYS A 243 12.11 -8.92 20.86
N GLN A 244 10.78 -8.88 20.71
CA GLN A 244 9.85 -9.60 21.59
C GLN A 244 9.66 -11.08 21.24
N ALA A 245 9.95 -11.46 20.00
CA ALA A 245 9.67 -12.81 19.53
C ALA A 245 10.50 -13.88 20.26
N LYS A 246 9.85 -15.00 20.57
CA LYS A 246 10.53 -16.21 21.05
C LYS A 246 11.39 -16.84 19.95
N ASP A 247 10.88 -16.86 18.71
CA ASP A 247 11.59 -17.31 17.51
C ASP A 247 11.91 -16.09 16.64
N LYS A 248 13.07 -15.48 16.90
CA LYS A 248 13.54 -14.29 16.17
C LYS A 248 13.82 -14.61 14.70
N ASP A 249 14.38 -15.78 14.43
CA ASP A 249 14.79 -16.18 13.07
C ASP A 249 13.58 -16.32 12.14
N ARG A 250 12.42 -16.77 12.64
CA ARG A 250 11.18 -16.81 11.86
C ARG A 250 10.79 -15.42 11.35
N TRP A 251 10.80 -14.40 12.20
CA TRP A 251 10.45 -13.04 11.80
C TRP A 251 11.49 -12.43 10.86
N ILE A 252 12.78 -12.66 11.12
CA ILE A 252 13.85 -12.22 10.22
C ILE A 252 13.67 -12.82 8.82
N ARG A 253 13.35 -14.13 8.72
CA ARG A 253 13.08 -14.81 7.45
C ARG A 253 11.82 -14.29 6.74
N LEU A 254 10.80 -13.86 7.49
CA LEU A 254 9.59 -13.25 6.93
C LEU A 254 9.90 -11.87 6.34
N PHE A 255 10.62 -11.02 7.08
CA PHE A 255 11.01 -9.70 6.58
C PHE A 255 11.99 -9.79 5.39
N SER A 256 12.80 -10.84 5.29
CA SER A 256 13.66 -11.03 4.11
C SER A 256 12.92 -11.49 2.84
N GLN A 257 11.60 -11.71 2.89
CA GLN A 257 10.81 -12.09 1.70
C GLN A 257 10.49 -10.93 0.77
N PHE A 258 10.48 -9.71 1.31
CA PHE A 258 10.20 -8.49 0.54
C PHE A 258 11.33 -8.20 -0.44
N CYS A 259 10.99 -7.51 -1.53
CA CYS A 259 11.95 -7.20 -2.57
C CYS A 259 13.05 -6.28 -2.03
N ASN A 260 14.29 -6.74 -2.10
CA ASN A 260 15.47 -5.88 -1.93
C ASN A 260 15.97 -5.52 -3.34
N LYS A 261 16.13 -4.22 -3.59
CA LYS A 261 16.65 -3.71 -4.86
C LYS A 261 18.17 -3.66 -4.84
N THR A 262 18.78 -3.32 -5.98
CA THR A 262 20.22 -3.09 -6.03
C THR A 262 20.61 -1.86 -5.22
N ALA A 263 21.86 -1.79 -4.76
CA ALA A 263 22.36 -0.67 -3.95
C ALA A 263 22.15 0.72 -4.61
N ASN A 264 22.19 0.79 -5.94
CA ASN A 264 21.98 2.04 -6.68
C ASN A 264 20.50 2.45 -6.68
N GLU A 265 19.61 1.48 -6.94
CA GLU A 265 18.15 1.70 -6.88
C GLU A 265 17.69 2.07 -5.46
N GLU A 266 18.33 1.51 -4.42
CA GLU A 266 18.08 1.89 -3.03
C GLU A 266 18.45 3.35 -2.75
N GLU A 267 19.58 3.84 -3.28
CA GLU A 267 19.99 5.24 -3.13
C GLU A 267 18.99 6.19 -3.81
N GLU A 268 18.54 5.86 -5.02
CA GLU A 268 17.49 6.62 -5.72
C GLU A 268 16.18 6.66 -4.94
N ILE A 269 15.76 5.53 -4.34
CA ILE A 269 14.54 5.47 -3.53
C ILE A 269 14.67 6.35 -2.29
N VAL A 270 15.81 6.30 -1.60
CA VAL A 270 16.03 7.06 -0.38
C VAL A 270 16.13 8.56 -0.68
N HIS A 271 16.82 8.95 -1.75
CA HIS A 271 16.84 10.33 -2.25
C HIS A 271 15.43 10.84 -2.48
N LYS A 272 14.59 10.08 -3.18
CA LYS A 272 13.19 10.47 -3.45
C LYS A 272 12.31 10.56 -2.21
N LEU A 273 12.59 9.78 -1.18
CA LEU A 273 11.81 9.79 0.05
C LEU A 273 12.18 10.93 0.99
N LEU A 274 13.45 11.36 1.00
CA LEU A 274 13.98 12.34 1.96
C LEU A 274 14.41 13.68 1.31
N GLY A 275 14.39 13.79 -0.02
CA GLY A 275 14.77 15.00 -0.76
C GLY A 275 16.29 15.27 -0.79
N ASP A 276 16.71 16.43 -1.28
CA ASP A 276 18.12 16.72 -1.60
C ASP A 276 19.06 16.74 -0.37
N LYS A 277 18.51 16.90 0.84
CA LYS A 277 19.25 16.85 2.11
C LYS A 277 19.31 15.44 2.73
N PHE A 278 18.94 14.39 1.99
CA PHE A 278 18.73 13.05 2.53
C PHE A 278 19.94 12.44 3.26
N LYS A 279 21.18 12.67 2.82
CA LYS A 279 22.35 12.00 3.41
C LYS A 279 22.54 12.36 4.88
N GLY A 280 22.42 13.63 5.25
CA GLY A 280 22.53 14.08 6.65
C GLY A 280 21.35 13.65 7.50
N GLN A 281 20.14 13.67 6.93
CA GLN A 281 18.92 13.28 7.62
C GLN A 281 18.86 11.77 7.88
N LEU A 282 19.25 10.94 6.90
CA LEU A 282 19.26 9.49 7.04
C LEU A 282 20.22 9.03 8.15
N GLU A 283 21.39 9.65 8.26
CA GLU A 283 22.36 9.33 9.31
C GLU A 283 21.88 9.77 10.69
N LEU A 284 21.24 10.95 10.80
CA LEU A 284 20.58 11.38 12.04
C LEU A 284 19.50 10.37 12.46
N LEU A 285 18.60 10.00 11.53
CA LEU A 285 17.54 9.02 11.77
C LEU A 285 18.12 7.68 12.20
N ARG A 286 19.16 7.18 11.51
CA ARG A 286 19.83 5.92 11.86
C ARG A 286 20.37 5.94 13.27
N ARG A 287 21.04 7.02 13.67
CA ARG A 287 21.59 7.17 15.03
C ARG A 287 20.50 7.13 16.09
N LEU A 288 19.43 7.92 15.90
CA LEU A 288 18.30 7.95 16.83
C LEU A 288 17.56 6.60 16.87
N PHE A 289 17.41 5.95 15.72
CA PHE A 289 16.82 4.62 15.60
C PHE A 289 17.64 3.57 16.33
N THR A 290 18.97 3.65 16.22
CA THR A 290 19.91 2.78 16.95
C THR A 290 19.81 3.00 18.46
N GLU A 291 19.84 4.25 18.92
CA GLU A 291 19.70 4.61 20.34
C GLU A 291 18.39 4.05 20.92
N ALA A 292 17.29 4.15 20.18
CA ALA A 292 15.98 3.73 20.65
C ALA A 292 15.77 2.21 20.62
N LEU A 293 16.33 1.50 19.63
CA LEU A 293 15.82 0.17 19.26
C LEU A 293 16.90 -0.90 19.02
N TYR A 294 18.19 -0.62 19.23
CA TYR A 294 19.25 -1.57 18.91
C TYR A 294 18.97 -3.01 19.38
N GLU A 295 19.21 -3.96 18.48
CA GLU A 295 19.01 -5.38 18.69
C GLU A 295 20.13 -6.15 17.99
N GLU A 296 20.87 -6.96 18.73
CA GLU A 296 22.07 -7.65 18.23
C GLU A 296 21.75 -8.60 17.07
N ALA A 297 20.61 -9.32 17.16
CA ALA A 297 20.13 -10.20 16.10
C ALA A 297 19.84 -9.47 14.77
N LEU A 298 19.66 -8.15 14.83
CA LEU A 298 19.39 -7.28 13.68
C LEU A 298 20.53 -6.28 13.43
N SER A 299 21.72 -6.51 13.98
CA SER A 299 22.87 -5.59 13.91
C SER A 299 23.13 -5.02 12.51
N GLN A 300 22.94 -5.81 11.45
CA GLN A 300 23.07 -5.37 10.06
C GLN A 300 22.14 -4.21 9.70
N TRP A 301 20.89 -4.19 10.19
CA TRP A 301 19.92 -3.11 9.93
C TRP A 301 20.31 -1.77 10.56
N PHE A 302 21.23 -1.78 11.52
CA PHE A 302 21.71 -0.56 12.19
C PHE A 302 23.02 -0.02 11.57
N THR A 303 23.62 -0.74 10.61
CA THR A 303 24.72 -0.20 9.80
C THR A 303 24.21 0.85 8.81
N PRO A 304 25.06 1.77 8.30
CA PRO A 304 24.64 2.73 7.29
C PRO A 304 23.97 2.08 6.07
N ASP A 305 24.61 1.06 5.50
CA ASP A 305 24.09 0.34 4.33
C ASP A 305 22.81 -0.42 4.65
N GLY A 306 22.79 -1.17 5.76
CA GLY A 306 21.60 -1.94 6.13
C GLY A 306 20.40 -1.08 6.54
N PHE A 307 20.62 0.09 7.13
CA PHE A 307 19.55 1.04 7.42
C PHE A 307 18.98 1.64 6.14
N ARG A 308 19.83 1.95 5.16
CA ARG A 308 19.42 2.39 3.82
C ARG A 308 18.58 1.32 3.13
N SER A 309 19.02 0.06 3.14
CA SER A 309 18.26 -1.06 2.56
C SER A 309 16.92 -1.28 3.28
N LEU A 310 16.89 -1.19 4.61
CA LEU A 310 15.65 -1.29 5.39
C LEU A 310 14.65 -0.18 5.03
N PHE A 311 15.16 1.04 4.84
CA PHE A 311 14.37 2.18 4.42
C PHE A 311 13.78 1.99 3.03
N ALA A 312 14.60 1.54 2.08
CA ALA A 312 14.17 1.22 0.72
C ALA A 312 13.14 0.08 0.70
N LEU A 313 13.31 -0.96 1.52
CA LEU A 313 12.36 -2.06 1.69
C LEU A 313 10.99 -1.54 2.12
N VAL A 314 10.94 -0.73 3.19
CA VAL A 314 9.67 -0.15 3.67
C VAL A 314 9.07 0.80 2.64
N GLY A 315 9.89 1.62 1.98
CA GLY A 315 9.44 2.59 0.98
C GLY A 315 8.88 1.99 -0.32
N THR A 316 9.29 0.75 -0.64
CA THR A 316 8.88 0.03 -1.86
C THR A 316 7.79 -1.01 -1.64
N ASN A 317 7.73 -1.61 -0.45
CA ASN A 317 6.78 -2.68 -0.13
C ASN A 317 5.68 -2.22 0.84
N GLY A 318 5.77 -1.00 1.37
CA GLY A 318 4.75 -0.43 2.25
C GLY A 318 3.42 -0.23 1.53
N GLN A 319 2.38 -0.89 2.06
CA GLN A 319 1.02 -0.74 1.59
C GLN A 319 0.28 0.29 2.43
N GLY A 320 -0.30 1.31 1.79
CA GLY A 320 -1.16 2.28 2.47
C GLY A 320 -2.43 1.59 2.99
N ILE A 321 -2.80 1.87 4.23
CA ILE A 321 -3.99 1.32 4.88
C ILE A 321 -5.00 2.46 5.07
N GLY A 322 -6.06 2.41 4.27
CA GLY A 322 -7.15 3.37 4.35
C GLY A 322 -8.27 2.91 5.26
N THR A 323 -8.44 3.60 6.39
CA THR A 323 -9.54 3.37 7.33
C THR A 323 -10.28 4.68 7.54
N SER A 324 -11.60 4.64 7.56
CA SER A 324 -12.46 5.79 7.79
C SER A 324 -13.84 5.31 8.24
N SER A 325 -14.27 5.75 9.42
CA SER A 325 -15.64 5.51 9.88
C SER A 325 -16.68 6.25 9.05
N LEU A 326 -16.34 7.42 8.49
CA LEU A 326 -17.21 8.14 7.55
C LEU A 326 -17.39 7.37 6.25
N SER A 327 -16.30 6.85 5.65
CA SER A 327 -16.39 6.03 4.43
C SER A 327 -17.29 4.81 4.65
N GLN A 328 -17.13 4.09 5.77
CA GLN A 328 -18.01 2.96 6.09
C GLN A 328 -19.48 3.36 6.22
N TRP A 329 -19.75 4.52 6.85
CA TRP A 329 -21.11 5.04 6.94
C TRP A 329 -21.68 5.36 5.55
N VAL A 330 -20.90 5.96 4.65
CA VAL A 330 -21.32 6.22 3.25
C VAL A 330 -21.67 4.91 2.53
N HIS A 331 -20.83 3.87 2.62
CA HIS A 331 -21.13 2.56 2.03
C HIS A 331 -22.40 1.93 2.60
N ALA A 332 -22.62 2.09 3.91
CA ALA A 332 -23.83 1.60 4.54
C ALA A 332 -25.08 2.39 4.07
N CYS A 333 -24.96 3.70 3.84
CA CYS A 333 -25.99 4.52 3.24
C CYS A 333 -26.34 4.09 1.81
N ASP A 334 -25.34 3.74 1.00
CA ASP A 334 -25.54 3.24 -0.37
C ASP A 334 -26.38 1.95 -0.39
N ALA A 335 -26.21 1.10 0.63
CA ALA A 335 -26.92 -0.18 0.76
C ALA A 335 -28.38 -0.05 1.27
N LEU A 336 -28.83 1.13 1.69
CA LEU A 336 -30.21 1.33 2.15
C LEU A 336 -31.22 1.09 1.02
N GLU A 337 -32.45 0.70 1.35
CA GLU A 337 -33.57 0.73 0.41
C GLU A 337 -34.45 1.94 0.73
N LEU A 338 -34.30 3.02 -0.05
CA LEU A 338 -34.98 4.30 0.17
C LEU A 338 -35.92 4.63 -1.00
N LYS A 339 -36.94 5.46 -0.73
CA LYS A 339 -37.76 6.03 -1.81
C LYS A 339 -36.87 6.96 -2.66
N PRO A 340 -37.16 7.14 -3.96
CA PRO A 340 -36.32 7.95 -4.86
C PRO A 340 -36.02 9.36 -4.34
N GLN A 341 -37.01 10.03 -3.73
CA GLN A 341 -36.85 11.37 -3.17
C GLN A 341 -35.92 11.39 -1.94
N ASP A 342 -36.03 10.39 -1.06
CA ASP A 342 -35.19 10.29 0.14
C ASP A 342 -33.75 9.93 -0.24
N ARG A 343 -33.57 9.07 -1.27
CA ARG A 343 -32.27 8.75 -1.87
C ARG A 343 -31.59 10.01 -2.42
N GLU A 344 -32.30 10.79 -3.23
CA GLU A 344 -31.74 12.01 -3.83
C GLU A 344 -31.31 13.04 -2.77
N GLN A 345 -32.09 13.18 -1.68
CA GLN A 345 -31.73 14.04 -0.55
C GLN A 345 -30.47 13.54 0.16
N LEU A 346 -30.36 12.23 0.42
CA LEU A 346 -29.19 11.64 1.07
C LEU A 346 -27.93 11.77 0.20
N ASP A 347 -28.04 11.47 -1.09
CA ASP A 347 -26.93 11.58 -2.03
C ASP A 347 -26.45 13.04 -2.13
N THR A 348 -27.38 14.00 -2.19
CA THR A 348 -27.07 15.44 -2.18
C THR A 348 -26.37 15.87 -0.89
N PHE A 349 -26.79 15.35 0.26
CA PHE A 349 -26.15 15.61 1.53
C PHE A 349 -24.70 15.08 1.55
N ILE A 350 -24.50 13.84 1.12
CA ILE A 350 -23.17 13.20 1.06
C ILE A 350 -22.27 13.96 0.07
N ASP A 351 -22.79 14.35 -1.09
CA ASP A 351 -22.08 15.19 -2.07
C ASP A 351 -21.60 16.51 -1.45
N GLN A 352 -22.49 17.21 -0.73
CA GLN A 352 -22.14 18.46 -0.08
C GLN A 352 -21.14 18.26 1.05
N LEU A 353 -21.26 17.17 1.81
CA LEU A 353 -20.33 16.83 2.88
C LEU A 353 -18.91 16.63 2.33
N TYR A 354 -18.74 15.89 1.24
CA TYR A 354 -17.42 15.71 0.63
C TYR A 354 -16.83 17.02 0.09
N LYS A 355 -17.65 17.90 -0.51
CA LYS A 355 -17.22 19.24 -0.93
C LYS A 355 -16.75 20.09 0.25
N ASP A 356 -17.48 20.04 1.37
CA ASP A 356 -17.12 20.76 2.58
C ASP A 356 -15.80 20.25 3.18
N ILE A 357 -15.58 18.92 3.16
CA ILE A 357 -14.32 18.29 3.59
C ILE A 357 -13.16 18.73 2.69
N GLU A 358 -13.33 18.65 1.37
CA GLU A 358 -12.32 19.06 0.40
C GLU A 358 -11.96 20.54 0.56
N ALA A 359 -12.95 21.41 0.76
CA ALA A 359 -12.72 22.83 1.03
C ALA A 359 -11.95 23.10 2.35
N ALA A 360 -12.15 22.26 3.36
CA ALA A 360 -11.52 22.42 4.68
C ALA A 360 -10.13 21.75 4.78
N THR A 361 -9.90 20.67 4.04
CA THR A 361 -8.74 19.78 4.20
C THR A 361 -7.90 19.58 2.95
N GLY A 362 -8.32 20.12 1.80
CA GLY A 362 -7.65 19.93 0.51
C GLY A 362 -7.80 18.51 -0.03
N GLU A 363 -6.77 18.02 -0.71
CA GLU A 363 -6.68 16.62 -1.15
C GLU A 363 -6.50 15.68 0.05
N PHE A 364 -7.60 15.35 0.73
CA PHE A 364 -7.57 14.44 1.86
C PHE A 364 -7.24 13.01 1.42
N LEU A 365 -6.06 12.52 1.81
CA LEU A 365 -5.70 11.11 1.69
C LEU A 365 -6.32 10.35 2.86
N ASN A 366 -7.34 9.53 2.60
CA ASN A 366 -7.89 8.54 3.55
C ASN A 366 -6.89 7.38 3.77
N CYS A 367 -5.67 7.68 4.21
CA CYS A 367 -4.62 6.71 4.47
C CYS A 367 -4.11 6.93 5.88
N GLU A 368 -4.44 6.02 6.80
CA GLU A 368 -4.09 6.19 8.21
C GLU A 368 -2.69 5.77 8.55
N GLY A 369 -2.12 4.90 7.74
CA GLY A 369 -0.81 4.36 7.99
C GLY A 369 -0.40 3.41 6.89
N SER A 370 0.59 2.61 7.20
CA SER A 370 1.10 1.60 6.29
C SER A 370 1.33 0.27 6.98
N GLY A 371 1.34 -0.80 6.19
CA GLY A 371 1.66 -2.14 6.62
C GLY A 371 2.47 -2.92 5.59
N LEU A 372 3.10 -3.99 6.04
CA LEU A 372 3.85 -4.92 5.18
C LEU A 372 3.04 -6.21 4.98
N PHE A 373 2.65 -6.50 3.74
CA PHE A 373 1.82 -7.65 3.35
C PHE A 373 2.62 -8.58 2.43
N VAL A 374 2.86 -9.81 2.86
CA VAL A 374 3.79 -10.72 2.18
C VAL A 374 3.21 -11.21 0.86
N LEU A 375 1.93 -11.58 0.86
CA LEU A 375 1.29 -12.15 -0.33
C LEU A 375 0.87 -11.03 -1.30
N GLN A 376 0.29 -9.95 -0.80
CA GLN A 376 -0.07 -8.80 -1.64
C GLN A 376 1.15 -8.14 -2.29
N SER A 377 2.31 -8.08 -1.63
CA SER A 377 3.55 -7.55 -2.26
C SER A 377 4.06 -8.41 -3.43
N CYS A 378 3.51 -9.61 -3.65
CA CYS A 378 3.80 -10.44 -4.82
C CYS A 378 2.86 -10.14 -6.01
N CYS A 379 1.82 -9.32 -5.85
CA CYS A 379 0.92 -8.94 -6.95
C CYS A 379 1.58 -7.85 -7.80
N ASN A 380 1.92 -8.16 -9.05
CA ASN A 380 2.55 -7.20 -9.95
C ASN A 380 1.57 -6.15 -10.50
N HIS A 381 2.12 -5.08 -11.07
CA HIS A 381 1.36 -4.01 -11.68
C HIS A 381 0.79 -4.37 -13.07
N SER A 382 -0.46 -3.97 -13.30
CA SER A 382 -1.02 -3.77 -14.65
C SER A 382 -1.86 -2.49 -14.70
N CYS A 383 -1.77 -1.72 -15.80
CA CYS A 383 -2.67 -0.58 -16.02
C CYS A 383 -4.12 -1.03 -16.31
N VAL A 384 -4.29 -2.30 -16.67
CA VAL A 384 -5.57 -3.02 -16.77
C VAL A 384 -5.53 -4.19 -15.77
N PRO A 385 -5.72 -3.92 -14.47
CA PRO A 385 -5.62 -4.95 -13.45
C PRO A 385 -6.82 -5.90 -13.50
N ASN A 386 -6.59 -7.16 -13.14
CA ASN A 386 -7.65 -8.16 -13.00
C ASN A 386 -8.07 -8.36 -11.53
N ALA A 387 -7.40 -7.72 -10.58
CA ALA A 387 -7.76 -7.68 -9.17
C ALA A 387 -7.53 -6.29 -8.55
N GLU A 388 -8.20 -6.03 -7.43
CA GLU A 388 -8.02 -4.81 -6.63
C GLU A 388 -7.79 -5.12 -5.15
N THR A 389 -7.11 -4.20 -4.45
CA THR A 389 -6.90 -4.24 -3.00
C THR A 389 -7.86 -3.29 -2.30
N SER A 390 -8.48 -3.72 -1.21
CA SER A 390 -9.35 -2.86 -0.39
C SER A 390 -9.30 -3.23 1.10
N PHE A 391 -9.84 -2.34 1.95
CA PHE A 391 -9.92 -2.51 3.40
C PHE A 391 -11.39 -2.40 3.88
N PRO A 392 -12.30 -3.29 3.42
CA PRO A 392 -13.74 -3.15 3.65
C PRO A 392 -14.13 -3.17 5.13
N GLU A 393 -13.31 -3.79 5.97
CA GLU A 393 -13.54 -3.95 7.41
C GLU A 393 -13.06 -2.76 8.25
N ASN A 394 -12.58 -1.67 7.63
CA ASN A 394 -12.08 -0.47 8.31
C ASN A 394 -11.08 -0.84 9.40
N ASN A 395 -10.12 -1.66 9.00
CA ASN A 395 -8.95 -2.08 9.76
C ASN A 395 -7.85 -2.44 8.74
N PHE A 396 -6.72 -2.92 9.22
CA PHE A 396 -5.59 -3.36 8.42
C PHE A 396 -5.79 -4.66 7.62
N LEU A 397 -6.99 -5.27 7.60
CA LEU A 397 -7.23 -6.50 6.85
C LEU A 397 -7.37 -6.14 5.38
N LEU A 398 -6.37 -6.56 4.61
CA LEU A 398 -6.33 -6.33 3.17
C LEU A 398 -7.12 -7.43 2.47
N HIS A 399 -8.06 -7.04 1.63
CA HIS A 399 -8.81 -7.92 0.75
C HIS A 399 -8.29 -7.76 -0.68
N VAL A 400 -7.93 -8.86 -1.33
CA VAL A 400 -7.71 -8.87 -2.79
C VAL A 400 -8.95 -9.45 -3.45
N THR A 401 -9.62 -8.67 -4.30
CA THR A 401 -10.89 -9.06 -4.96
C THR A 401 -10.72 -9.05 -6.47
N ALA A 402 -11.25 -10.07 -7.15
CA ALA A 402 -11.17 -10.18 -8.60
C ALA A 402 -12.11 -9.18 -9.29
N LEU A 403 -11.61 -8.43 -10.27
CA LEU A 403 -12.37 -7.47 -11.08
C LEU A 403 -13.02 -8.12 -12.32
N GLU A 404 -12.50 -9.27 -12.71
CA GLU A 404 -12.95 -10.12 -13.81
C GLU A 404 -12.70 -11.60 -13.46
N ASP A 405 -13.14 -12.51 -14.32
CA ASP A 405 -12.84 -13.94 -14.14
C ASP A 405 -11.34 -14.19 -14.40
N ILE A 406 -10.65 -14.76 -13.41
CA ILE A 406 -9.20 -15.08 -13.47
C ILE A 406 -9.05 -16.59 -13.62
N LYS A 407 -8.45 -17.04 -14.73
CA LYS A 407 -8.31 -18.46 -15.05
C LYS A 407 -7.12 -19.09 -14.31
N PRO A 408 -7.12 -20.41 -14.10
CA PRO A 408 -5.95 -21.11 -13.58
C PRO A 408 -4.70 -20.81 -14.44
N GLY A 409 -3.62 -20.42 -13.78
CA GLY A 409 -2.35 -20.08 -14.40
C GLY A 409 -2.19 -18.62 -14.82
N GLU A 410 -3.25 -17.80 -14.78
CA GLU A 410 -3.16 -16.35 -15.02
C GLU A 410 -2.50 -15.63 -13.84
N GLU A 411 -1.70 -14.60 -14.15
CA GLU A 411 -1.09 -13.71 -13.15
C GLU A 411 -2.15 -12.78 -12.57
N ILE A 412 -2.17 -12.66 -11.24
CA ILE A 412 -3.03 -11.74 -10.51
C ILE A 412 -2.27 -10.41 -10.42
N CYS A 413 -2.78 -9.41 -11.13
CA CYS A 413 -2.20 -8.08 -11.22
C CYS A 413 -3.14 -7.05 -10.61
N ILE A 414 -2.56 -6.17 -9.78
CA ILE A 414 -3.23 -5.01 -9.20
C ILE A 414 -2.73 -3.74 -9.88
N SER A 415 -3.38 -2.59 -9.64
CA SER A 415 -2.85 -1.31 -10.07
C SER A 415 -2.02 -0.67 -8.95
N TYR A 416 -0.91 -0.07 -9.35
CA TYR A 416 -0.06 0.78 -8.50
C TYR A 416 -0.32 2.27 -8.77
N LEU A 417 -1.26 2.53 -9.66
CA LEU A 417 -1.77 3.82 -10.11
C LEU A 417 -3.20 3.99 -9.62
N ASP A 418 -3.58 5.20 -9.22
CA ASP A 418 -4.97 5.50 -8.89
C ASP A 418 -5.87 5.49 -10.14
N CYS A 419 -7.19 5.64 -9.97
CA CYS A 419 -8.12 5.61 -11.09
C CYS A 419 -7.84 6.67 -12.15
N CYS A 420 -7.52 7.91 -11.73
CA CYS A 420 -7.27 9.02 -12.65
C CYS A 420 -5.95 8.81 -13.39
N GLN A 421 -4.90 8.41 -12.67
CA GLN A 421 -3.60 8.09 -13.24
C GLN A 421 -3.66 6.93 -14.24
N ARG A 422 -4.50 5.93 -14.00
CA ARG A 422 -4.69 4.82 -14.96
C ARG A 422 -5.28 5.27 -16.29
N GLU A 423 -6.06 6.35 -16.30
CA GLU A 423 -6.71 6.88 -17.49
C GLU A 423 -5.82 7.85 -18.27
N ARG A 424 -4.78 8.40 -17.64
CA ARG A 424 -3.75 9.24 -18.28
C ARG A 424 -2.97 8.48 -19.36
N SER A 425 -2.20 9.24 -20.16
CA SER A 425 -1.42 8.73 -21.30
C SER A 425 -0.41 7.63 -20.91
N ARG A 426 0.04 6.84 -21.88
CA ARG A 426 1.12 5.86 -21.68
C ARG A 426 2.38 6.52 -21.12
N HIS A 427 2.70 7.72 -21.60
CA HIS A 427 3.86 8.49 -21.15
C HIS A 427 3.75 8.80 -19.65
N SER A 428 2.67 9.45 -19.23
CA SER A 428 2.46 9.89 -17.84
C SER A 428 2.42 8.69 -16.89
N ARG A 429 1.75 7.60 -17.28
CA ARG A 429 1.77 6.34 -16.50
C ARG A 429 3.18 5.77 -16.36
N HIS A 430 3.98 5.77 -17.43
CA HIS A 430 5.36 5.29 -17.37
C HIS A 430 6.26 6.22 -16.55
N LYS A 431 6.08 7.54 -16.63
CA LYS A 431 6.80 8.53 -15.81
C LYS A 431 6.60 8.20 -14.33
N ILE A 432 5.34 8.14 -13.88
CA ILE A 432 4.98 7.80 -12.50
C ILE A 432 5.55 6.44 -12.08
N LEU A 433 5.41 5.40 -12.91
CA LEU A 433 5.89 4.05 -12.55
C LEU A 433 7.42 3.95 -12.49
N ARG A 434 8.14 4.62 -13.40
CA ARG A 434 9.60 4.67 -13.36
C ARG A 434 10.08 5.45 -12.15
N GLU A 435 9.46 6.59 -11.85
CA GLU A 435 9.85 7.42 -10.71
C GLU A 435 9.61 6.72 -9.37
N ASN A 436 8.43 6.12 -9.19
CA ASN A 436 8.00 5.59 -7.90
C ASN A 436 8.37 4.13 -7.66
N TYR A 437 8.50 3.34 -8.73
CA TYR A 437 8.69 1.89 -8.64
C TYR A 437 9.87 1.37 -9.46
N LEU A 438 10.57 2.23 -10.20
CA LEU A 438 11.76 1.92 -11.00
C LEU A 438 11.56 0.78 -12.01
N PHE A 439 10.40 0.73 -12.68
CA PHE A 439 10.16 -0.21 -13.77
C PHE A 439 9.35 0.42 -14.91
N VAL A 440 9.36 -0.23 -16.08
CA VAL A 440 8.54 0.16 -17.24
C VAL A 440 7.43 -0.86 -17.44
N CYS A 441 6.18 -0.40 -17.48
CA CYS A 441 5.04 -1.28 -17.67
C CYS A 441 4.98 -1.82 -19.11
N SER A 442 4.68 -3.11 -19.23
CA SER A 442 4.48 -3.82 -20.50
C SER A 442 3.13 -4.56 -20.52
N CYS A 443 2.14 -4.05 -19.79
CA CYS A 443 0.80 -4.62 -19.78
C CYS A 443 0.09 -4.45 -21.15
N PRO A 444 -1.01 -5.19 -21.42
CA PRO A 444 -1.72 -5.11 -22.70
C PRO A 444 -2.09 -3.68 -23.12
N LYS A 445 -2.52 -2.83 -22.17
CA LYS A 445 -2.81 -1.41 -22.43
C LYS A 445 -1.58 -0.63 -22.90
N CYS A 446 -0.45 -0.75 -22.18
CA CYS A 446 0.80 -0.07 -22.56
C CYS A 446 1.40 -0.59 -23.88
N LEU A 447 1.12 -1.82 -24.27
CA LEU A 447 1.55 -2.37 -25.56
C LEU A 447 0.66 -1.89 -26.70
N ALA A 448 -0.65 -1.77 -26.48
CA ALA A 448 -1.59 -1.25 -27.47
C ALA A 448 -1.35 0.25 -27.77
N GLU A 449 -0.97 1.03 -26.75
CA GLU A 449 -0.70 2.47 -26.86
C GLU A 449 0.77 2.78 -27.25
N ALA A 450 1.55 1.78 -27.70
CA ALA A 450 2.98 1.96 -27.92
C ALA A 450 3.32 2.96 -29.04
N ASP A 451 2.45 3.07 -30.03
CA ASP A 451 2.61 3.93 -31.22
C ASP A 451 1.84 5.27 -31.09
N GLU A 452 1.16 5.51 -29.97
CA GLU A 452 0.47 6.78 -29.73
C GLU A 452 1.48 7.89 -29.40
N PRO A 453 1.27 9.11 -29.92
CA PRO A 453 2.14 10.24 -29.60
C PRO A 453 2.10 10.53 -28.10
N ASN A 454 3.26 10.91 -27.53
CA ASN A 454 3.33 11.37 -26.15
C ASN A 454 2.64 12.73 -26.06
N MET A 455 1.33 12.73 -25.79
CA MET A 455 0.58 13.94 -25.47
C MET A 455 0.46 14.02 -23.94
N THR A 456 1.22 14.92 -23.35
CA THR A 456 0.99 15.46 -22.00
C THR A 456 -0.24 16.37 -22.08
N SER A 457 -1.09 16.38 -21.06
CA SER A 457 -2.15 17.40 -20.97
C SER A 457 -1.52 18.76 -20.65
N GLU A 458 -2.19 19.87 -20.99
CA GLU A 458 -1.75 21.24 -20.63
C GLU A 458 -1.46 21.35 -19.10
N GLU A 459 -2.27 20.68 -18.26
CA GLU A 459 -2.05 20.57 -16.81
C GLU A 459 -0.75 19.83 -16.42
N GLU A 460 -0.27 18.91 -17.26
CA GLU A 460 0.99 18.18 -17.02
C GLU A 460 2.20 18.96 -17.54
N GLU A 461 2.02 19.84 -18.54
CA GLU A 461 3.07 20.74 -19.02
C GLU A 461 3.36 21.85 -17.99
N GLU A 462 2.32 22.37 -17.33
CA GLU A 462 2.48 23.35 -16.23
C GLU A 462 3.22 22.76 -15.01
N GLU A 463 2.94 21.51 -14.62
CA GLU A 463 3.68 20.81 -13.55
C GLU A 463 5.16 20.57 -13.91
N GLU A 464 5.46 20.31 -15.19
CA GLU A 464 6.84 20.14 -15.68
C GLU A 464 7.62 21.45 -15.71
N GLU A 465 6.98 22.57 -16.07
CA GLU A 465 7.61 23.90 -16.02
C GLU A 465 7.85 24.39 -14.58
N GLU A 466 7.02 24.00 -13.61
CA GLU A 466 7.23 24.30 -12.19
C GLU A 466 8.40 23.52 -11.58
N GLU A 467 8.61 22.25 -11.95
CA GLU A 467 9.77 21.44 -11.50
C GLU A 467 11.10 21.88 -12.13
N GLU A 468 11.11 22.37 -13.37
CA GLU A 468 12.33 22.88 -14.04
C GLU A 468 12.65 24.35 -13.70
N GLY A 469 11.78 25.03 -12.94
CA GLY A 469 11.84 26.48 -12.69
C GLY A 469 12.56 26.94 -11.41
N GLU A 470 13.10 26.06 -10.56
CA GLU A 470 13.92 26.50 -9.41
C GLU A 470 15.33 26.89 -9.89
N PRO A 471 15.72 28.19 -9.84
CA PRO A 471 17.06 28.57 -10.28
C PRO A 471 18.11 28.13 -9.23
N GLU A 472 19.02 27.25 -9.65
CA GLU A 472 20.39 27.23 -9.16
C GLU A 472 20.99 28.61 -9.40
N ASP A 473 20.98 29.49 -8.40
CA ASP A 473 21.98 30.56 -8.15
C ASP A 473 21.39 31.65 -7.24
N ALA A 474 21.63 31.52 -5.95
CA ALA A 474 21.70 32.66 -5.05
C ALA A 474 23.00 32.55 -4.26
N GLU A 475 24.10 32.98 -4.89
CA GLU A 475 25.30 33.41 -4.17
C GLU A 475 24.88 34.46 -3.14
N LEU A 476 24.85 34.06 -1.87
CA LEU A 476 24.76 35.00 -0.75
C LEU A 476 26.07 35.79 -0.71
N GLY A 477 26.04 36.95 -1.37
CA GLY A 477 27.03 37.99 -1.25
C GLY A 477 27.20 38.39 0.22
N ASP A 478 28.46 38.33 0.63
CA ASP A 478 29.01 38.77 1.89
C ASP A 478 28.72 40.27 2.11
N GLU A 479 27.99 40.64 3.16
CA GLU A 479 27.99 42.02 3.65
C GLU A 479 28.06 42.05 5.17
N MET A 480 29.30 42.15 5.66
CA MET A 480 29.64 42.69 6.97
C MET A 480 28.96 44.04 7.19
N THR A 481 28.25 44.22 8.31
CA THR A 481 28.38 45.45 9.11
C THR A 481 28.27 45.13 10.60
N ASP A 482 29.33 45.50 11.32
CA ASP A 482 29.37 45.70 12.77
C ASP A 482 28.32 46.74 13.20
N VAL A 483 27.58 46.49 14.29
CA VAL A 483 27.47 47.26 15.56
C VAL A 483 26.53 46.54 16.51
#